data_AF-A0A2U1N0T8-F1
#
_entry.id   AF-A0A2U1N0T8-F1
#
_cell.length_a   1.000
_cell.length_b   1.000
_cell.length_c   1.000
_cell.angle_alpha   90.00
_cell.angle_beta   90.00
_cell.angle_gamma   90.00
#
_symmetry.space_group_name_H-M   'P 1'
#
loop_
_entity.id
_entity.type
_entity.pdbx_description
1 polymer ?
#
loop_
_entity_poly.entity_id
_entity_poly.type
_entity_poly.pdbx_seq_one_letter_code
_entity_poly.pdbx_strand_id
1 'polypeptide(L)'
;MTHVVPAITPFQFNIAHVSLIAHNGFSFHWAWTRPPRSKAEFTELNSLISLLPHLSLSDAHDTWECCLNDSRVFSVSSIHRHITHHSPSMPDQRYKWNKLLPIKVNITSWRIANRRLPTRINLDKRGIDLNSVRCPIRDEALETEDHLLFYCNLANKVWKNILKW
;
A
#
# COMPACT_ATOMS: atom_id res chain seq x y z
N MET A 1 4.27 33.73 7.85
CA MET A 1 5.20 33.01 6.96
C MET A 1 5.17 31.55 7.34
N THR A 2 4.35 30.75 6.66
CA THR A 2 4.32 29.30 6.80
C THR A 2 4.62 28.74 5.42
N HIS A 3 5.81 28.14 5.30
CA HIS A 3 6.23 27.42 4.11
C HIS A 3 5.37 26.16 3.96
N VAL A 4 4.64 26.07 2.86
CA VAL A 4 3.96 24.84 2.45
C VAL A 4 4.80 24.19 1.35
N VAL A 5 5.26 22.98 1.63
CA VAL A 5 5.93 22.10 0.66
C VAL A 5 4.89 21.63 -0.36
N PRO A 6 5.16 21.65 -1.68
CA PRO A 6 4.19 21.22 -2.67
C PRO A 6 4.14 19.69 -2.73
N ALA A 7 3.08 19.10 -2.18
CA ALA A 7 2.72 17.72 -2.47
C ALA A 7 2.10 17.67 -3.87
N ILE A 8 2.83 17.10 -4.83
CA ILE A 8 2.33 16.81 -6.17
C ILE A 8 1.41 15.58 -6.05
N THR A 9 0.13 15.82 -5.82
CA THR A 9 -0.94 14.86 -6.15
C THR A 9 -1.84 15.53 -7.21
N PRO A 10 -2.23 14.86 -8.31
CA PRO A 10 -2.93 15.54 -9.40
C PRO A 10 -4.41 15.87 -9.09
N PHE A 11 -4.91 15.51 -7.91
CA PHE A 11 -6.31 15.65 -7.55
C PHE A 11 -6.47 16.07 -6.09
N GLN A 12 -6.16 17.34 -5.80
CA GLN A 12 -6.69 17.98 -4.60
C GLN A 12 -8.14 18.38 -4.86
N PHE A 13 -9.09 17.63 -4.30
CA PHE A 13 -10.49 18.02 -4.21
C PHE A 13 -10.61 19.14 -3.16
N ASN A 14 -10.32 20.38 -3.56
CA ASN A 14 -10.38 21.52 -2.67
C ASN A 14 -11.74 22.22 -2.81
N ILE A 15 -12.52 22.25 -1.73
CA ILE A 15 -13.77 23.01 -1.66
C ILE A 15 -13.40 24.44 -1.30
N ALA A 16 -13.74 25.42 -2.15
CA ALA A 16 -13.40 26.84 -1.92
C ALA A 16 -14.23 27.41 -0.77
N HIS A 17 -15.52 27.09 -0.79
CA HIS A 17 -16.52 27.57 0.16
C HIS A 17 -17.78 26.70 0.07
N VAL A 18 -18.41 26.44 1.21
CA VAL A 18 -19.74 25.81 1.32
C VAL A 18 -20.72 26.88 1.77
N SER A 19 -21.77 27.13 1.01
CA SER A 19 -22.85 28.04 1.38
C SER A 19 -24.14 27.27 1.67
N LEU A 20 -24.89 27.71 2.69
CA LEU A 20 -26.22 27.21 3.00
C LEU A 20 -27.25 27.95 2.16
N ILE A 21 -28.03 27.24 1.36
CA ILE A 21 -29.24 27.79 0.75
C ILE A 21 -30.36 27.67 1.78
N ALA A 22 -31.24 28.68 1.86
CA ALA A 22 -32.31 28.88 2.85
C ALA A 22 -33.34 27.72 3.00
N HIS A 23 -33.15 26.59 2.31
CA HIS A 23 -33.94 25.37 2.40
C HIS A 23 -33.03 24.13 2.50
N ASN A 24 -32.23 24.00 3.57
CA ASN A 24 -31.42 22.82 3.92
C ASN A 24 -30.55 22.23 2.79
N GLY A 25 -30.26 22.99 1.74
CA GLY A 25 -29.45 22.57 0.60
C GLY A 25 -28.06 23.16 0.71
N PHE A 26 -27.03 22.32 0.70
CA PHE A 26 -25.65 22.78 0.58
C PHE A 26 -25.36 23.14 -0.88
N SER A 27 -24.89 24.37 -1.13
CA SER A 27 -24.23 24.72 -2.40
C SER A 27 -22.72 24.63 -2.25
N PHE A 28 -22.12 23.74 -3.04
CA PHE A 28 -20.68 23.52 -3.06
C PHE A 28 -20.05 24.35 -4.18
N HIS A 29 -19.16 25.27 -3.80
CA HIS A 29 -18.33 26.00 -4.74
C HIS A 29 -16.95 25.38 -4.77
N TRP A 30 -16.64 24.72 -5.88
CA TRP A 30 -15.38 24.01 -6.05
C TRP A 30 -14.25 24.95 -6.45
N ALA A 31 -13.10 24.87 -5.76
CA ALA A 31 -11.91 25.67 -6.05
C ALA A 31 -11.07 25.05 -7.18
N TRP A 32 -11.69 24.75 -8.32
CA TRP A 32 -11.00 24.05 -9.39
C TRP A 32 -9.89 24.90 -10.01
N THR A 33 -8.68 24.35 -10.13
CA THR A 33 -7.62 24.93 -10.99
C THR A 33 -7.99 24.85 -12.46
N ARG A 34 -8.80 23.85 -12.86
CA ARG A 34 -9.45 23.71 -14.17
C ARG A 34 -10.76 22.92 -14.07
N PRO A 35 -11.75 23.15 -14.94
CA PRO A 35 -12.96 22.32 -14.96
C PRO A 35 -12.69 20.87 -15.41
N PRO A 36 -13.58 19.92 -15.09
CA PRO A 36 -13.57 18.57 -15.66
C PRO A 36 -13.65 18.63 -17.20
N ARG A 37 -12.87 17.78 -17.87
CA ARG A 37 -12.77 17.71 -19.34
C ARG A 37 -13.04 16.32 -19.90
N SER A 38 -12.89 15.28 -19.08
CA SER A 38 -13.09 13.90 -19.52
C SER A 38 -14.40 13.34 -19.01
N LYS A 39 -14.97 12.38 -19.74
CA LYS A 39 -16.18 11.65 -19.31
C LYS A 39 -15.97 10.97 -17.95
N ALA A 40 -14.76 10.46 -17.68
CA ALA A 40 -14.41 9.87 -16.39
C ALA A 40 -14.48 10.90 -15.26
N GLU A 41 -13.85 12.07 -15.43
CA GLU A 41 -13.88 13.17 -14.45
C GLU A 41 -15.32 13.65 -14.18
N PHE A 42 -16.16 13.76 -15.22
CA PHE A 42 -17.58 14.10 -15.05
C PHE A 42 -18.36 13.02 -14.29
N THR A 43 -18.05 11.75 -14.53
CA THR A 43 -18.72 10.62 -13.85
C THR A 43 -18.36 10.59 -12.36
N GLU A 44 -17.08 10.79 -12.04
CA GLU A 44 -16.60 10.89 -10.66
C GLU A 44 -17.23 12.09 -9.94
N LEU A 45 -17.26 13.27 -10.59
CA LEU A 45 -17.89 14.46 -10.02
C LEU A 45 -19.39 14.27 -9.76
N ASN A 46 -20.12 13.67 -10.70
CA ASN A 46 -21.54 13.39 -10.51
C ASN A 46 -21.78 12.36 -9.39
N SER A 47 -20.91 11.36 -9.27
CA SER A 47 -20.96 10.37 -8.18
C SER A 47 -20.76 11.07 -6.84
N LEU A 48 -19.77 11.96 -6.74
CA LEU A 48 -19.54 12.77 -5.55
C LEU A 48 -20.75 13.65 -5.23
N ILE A 49 -21.29 14.39 -6.20
CA ILE A 49 -22.47 15.26 -6.03
C ILE A 49 -23.67 14.46 -5.50
N SER A 50 -23.86 13.22 -5.94
CA SER A 50 -24.96 12.37 -5.46
C SER A 50 -24.87 11.99 -3.97
N LEU A 51 -23.68 12.06 -3.38
CA LEU A 51 -23.46 11.76 -1.95
C LEU A 51 -23.69 12.98 -1.04
N LEU A 52 -23.59 14.19 -1.59
CA LEU A 52 -23.66 15.43 -0.82
C LEU A 52 -25.04 15.72 -0.17
N PRO A 53 -26.19 15.36 -0.76
CA PRO A 53 -27.50 15.57 -0.12
C PRO A 53 -27.67 14.86 1.22
N HIS A 54 -26.89 13.80 1.47
CA HIS A 54 -26.93 13.03 2.71
C HIS A 54 -25.88 13.49 3.73
N LEU A 55 -25.10 14.52 3.42
CA LEU A 55 -24.04 15.01 4.27
C LEU A 55 -24.61 15.91 5.37
N SER A 56 -24.61 15.42 6.61
CA SER A 56 -24.93 16.24 7.78
C SER A 56 -23.64 16.81 8.36
N LEU A 57 -23.31 18.06 8.00
CA LEU A 57 -22.20 18.77 8.61
C LEU A 57 -22.59 19.25 10.01
N SER A 58 -21.67 19.12 10.95
CA SER A 58 -21.80 19.63 12.31
C SER A 58 -20.57 20.46 12.65
N ASP A 59 -20.70 21.37 13.62
CA ASP A 59 -19.58 22.16 14.14
C ASP A 59 -18.68 21.35 15.11
N ALA A 60 -18.89 20.03 15.19
CA ALA A 60 -18.06 19.14 15.98
C ALA A 60 -16.72 18.89 15.26
N HIS A 61 -15.68 18.57 16.04
CA HIS A 61 -14.40 18.17 15.46
C HIS A 61 -14.51 16.88 14.66
N ASP A 62 -13.83 16.84 13.51
CA ASP A 62 -13.72 15.64 12.69
C ASP A 62 -13.11 14.48 13.49
N THR A 63 -13.68 13.29 13.32
CA THR A 63 -13.17 12.06 13.93
C THR A 63 -12.99 10.97 12.89
N TRP A 64 -12.00 10.11 13.08
CA TRP A 64 -11.79 8.93 12.24
C TRP A 64 -12.70 7.80 12.70
N GLU A 65 -13.64 7.39 11.86
CA GLU A 65 -14.44 6.18 12.08
C GLU A 65 -13.84 4.99 11.34
N CYS A 66 -13.83 3.84 12.01
CA CYS A 66 -13.38 2.58 11.45
C CYS A 66 -14.58 1.66 11.17
N CYS A 67 -14.97 1.53 9.90
CA CYS A 67 -16.14 0.73 9.48
C CYS A 67 -15.86 -0.79 9.40
N LEU A 68 -15.04 -1.33 10.30
CA LEU A 68 -14.70 -2.76 10.34
C LEU A 68 -15.61 -3.57 11.27
N ASN A 69 -16.33 -2.89 12.17
CA ASN A 69 -17.31 -3.47 13.10
C ASN A 69 -18.29 -2.40 13.60
N ASP A 70 -19.30 -2.81 14.38
CA ASP A 70 -20.34 -1.91 14.90
C ASP A 70 -19.80 -0.87 15.89
N SER A 71 -18.61 -1.09 16.47
CA SER A 71 -18.02 -0.16 17.43
C SER A 71 -17.54 1.14 16.79
N ARG A 72 -17.37 1.17 15.46
CA ARG A 72 -16.81 2.31 14.69
C ARG A 72 -15.43 2.78 15.15
N VAL A 73 -14.79 2.07 16.07
CA VAL A 73 -13.47 2.39 16.63
C VAL A 73 -12.43 1.44 16.05
N PHE A 74 -11.26 2.00 15.72
CA PHE A 74 -10.13 1.20 15.27
C PHE A 74 -9.62 0.30 16.40
N SER A 75 -9.42 -0.99 16.08
CA SER A 75 -8.64 -1.88 16.93
C SER A 75 -7.84 -2.85 16.08
N VAL A 76 -6.68 -3.26 16.60
CA VAL A 76 -5.83 -4.26 15.92
C VAL A 76 -6.59 -5.57 15.70
N SER A 77 -7.48 -5.94 16.64
CA SER A 77 -8.28 -7.16 16.54
C SER A 77 -9.34 -7.08 15.43
N SER A 78 -9.99 -5.93 15.22
CA SER A 78 -10.99 -5.77 14.16
C SER A 78 -10.35 -5.84 12.78
N ILE A 79 -9.23 -5.14 12.56
CA ILE A 79 -8.49 -5.21 11.29
C ILE A 79 -7.88 -6.59 11.06
N HIS A 80 -7.32 -7.23 12.09
CA HIS A 80 -6.76 -8.57 11.94
C HIS A 80 -7.82 -9.58 11.52
N ARG A 81 -9.00 -9.55 12.15
CA ARG A 81 -10.12 -10.42 11.78
C ARG A 81 -10.60 -10.13 10.35
N HIS A 82 -10.73 -8.86 9.99
CA HIS A 82 -11.12 -8.46 8.64
C HIS A 82 -10.13 -8.97 7.59
N ILE A 83 -8.83 -8.81 7.80
CA ILE A 83 -7.78 -9.33 6.91
C ILE A 83 -7.85 -10.85 6.84
N THR A 84 -7.96 -11.53 7.98
CA THR A 84 -7.97 -13.00 8.03
C THR A 84 -9.17 -13.58 7.28
N HIS A 85 -10.34 -12.96 7.38
CA HIS A 85 -11.56 -13.39 6.68
C HIS A 85 -11.48 -13.20 5.16
N HIS A 86 -10.82 -12.13 4.70
CA HIS A 86 -10.70 -11.80 3.27
C HIS A 86 -9.41 -12.32 2.62
N SER A 87 -8.48 -12.84 3.42
CA SER A 87 -7.27 -13.47 2.88
C SER A 87 -7.63 -14.85 2.35
N PRO A 88 -7.26 -15.20 1.11
CA PRO A 88 -7.45 -16.54 0.60
C PRO A 88 -6.77 -17.54 1.54
N SER A 89 -7.44 -18.67 1.79
CA SER A 89 -6.83 -19.80 2.51
C SER A 89 -5.57 -20.21 1.76
N MET A 90 -4.42 -19.81 2.27
CA MET A 90 -3.15 -20.29 1.76
C MET A 90 -3.12 -21.80 2.02
N PRO A 91 -2.74 -22.64 1.03
CA PRO A 91 -2.54 -24.06 1.29
C PRO A 91 -1.61 -24.20 2.50
N ASP A 92 -1.87 -25.21 3.34
CA ASP A 92 -1.21 -25.47 4.63
C ASP A 92 0.26 -25.89 4.44
N GLN A 93 1.04 -25.12 3.69
CA GLN A 93 2.49 -25.17 3.67
C GLN A 93 2.98 -24.47 4.94
N ARG A 94 2.79 -25.13 6.08
CA ARG A 94 3.35 -24.68 7.35
C ARG A 94 4.86 -24.69 7.21
N TYR A 95 5.43 -23.51 6.99
CA TYR A 95 6.85 -23.30 7.21
C TYR A 95 7.17 -23.70 8.65
N LYS A 96 8.05 -24.69 8.82
CA LYS A 96 8.42 -25.21 10.14
C LYS A 96 9.52 -24.33 10.72
N TRP A 97 9.22 -23.62 11.79
CA TRP A 97 10.19 -22.84 12.55
C TRP A 97 11.23 -23.75 13.20
N ASN A 98 12.51 -23.47 12.98
CA ASN A 98 13.60 -24.19 13.64
C ASN A 98 13.96 -23.47 14.94
N LYS A 99 13.68 -24.10 16.09
CA LYS A 99 13.95 -23.55 17.43
C LYS A 99 15.44 -23.31 17.71
N LEU A 100 16.34 -23.95 16.96
CA LEU A 100 17.79 -23.78 17.10
C LEU A 100 18.31 -22.54 16.37
N LEU A 101 17.52 -21.97 15.46
CA LEU A 101 17.93 -20.80 14.69
C LEU A 101 17.48 -19.49 15.36
N PRO A 102 18.30 -18.44 15.33
CA PRO A 102 17.84 -17.11 15.73
C PRO A 102 16.59 -16.70 14.95
N ILE A 103 15.68 -15.98 15.61
CA ILE A 103 14.39 -15.57 15.03
C ILE A 103 14.53 -14.90 13.66
N LYS A 104 15.57 -14.06 13.47
CA LYS A 104 15.86 -13.38 12.21
C LYS A 104 16.13 -14.37 11.07
N VAL A 105 16.85 -15.45 11.34
CA VAL A 105 17.15 -16.48 10.34
C VAL A 105 15.88 -17.21 9.95
N ASN A 106 15.04 -17.60 10.90
CA ASN A 106 13.76 -18.22 10.60
C ASN A 106 12.84 -17.30 9.79
N ILE A 107 12.75 -16.00 10.13
CA ILE A 107 11.96 -15.03 9.36
C ILE A 107 12.47 -14.92 7.93
N THR A 108 13.79 -14.83 7.73
CA THR A 108 14.38 -14.77 6.39
C THR A 108 14.09 -16.03 5.59
N SER A 109 14.28 -17.20 6.19
CA SER A 109 13.97 -18.49 5.56
C SER A 109 12.47 -18.65 5.23
N TRP A 110 11.58 -18.19 6.10
CA TRP A 110 10.14 -18.11 5.81
C TRP A 110 9.86 -17.20 4.61
N ARG A 111 10.50 -16.03 4.55
CA ARG A 111 10.36 -15.11 3.42
C ARG A 111 10.85 -15.73 2.12
N ILE A 112 11.97 -16.45 2.14
CA ILE A 112 12.50 -17.17 0.97
C ILE A 112 11.50 -18.22 0.48
N ALA A 113 11.03 -19.08 1.39
CA ALA A 113 10.09 -20.16 1.06
C ALA A 113 8.78 -19.65 0.45
N ASN A 114 8.36 -18.43 0.81
CA ASN A 114 7.12 -17.81 0.33
C ASN A 114 7.33 -16.81 -0.84
N ARG A 115 8.53 -16.71 -1.42
CA ARG A 115 8.87 -15.70 -2.45
C ARG A 115 8.54 -14.26 -2.00
N ARG A 116 8.83 -13.96 -0.74
CA ARG A 116 8.53 -12.68 -0.07
C ARG A 116 9.75 -11.80 0.19
N LEU A 117 10.94 -12.21 -0.27
CA LEU A 117 12.09 -11.30 -0.26
C LEU A 117 11.86 -10.15 -1.25
N PRO A 118 12.38 -8.94 -0.96
CA PRO A 118 12.25 -7.78 -1.84
C PRO A 118 13.24 -7.86 -3.01
N THR A 119 13.26 -8.98 -3.73
CA THR A 119 14.04 -9.12 -4.96
C THR A 119 13.40 -8.27 -6.05
N ARG A 120 14.19 -7.81 -7.03
CA ARG A 120 13.62 -6.98 -8.12
C ARG A 120 12.47 -7.65 -8.86
N ILE A 121 12.56 -8.96 -9.10
CA ILE A 121 11.45 -9.73 -9.70
C ILE A 121 10.19 -9.67 -8.82
N ASN A 122 10.31 -9.73 -7.50
CA ASN A 122 9.15 -9.66 -6.61
C ASN A 122 8.62 -8.25 -6.44
N LEU A 123 9.46 -7.22 -6.56
CA LEU A 123 9.05 -5.83 -6.54
C LEU A 123 8.30 -5.46 -7.83
N ASP A 124 8.81 -5.88 -8.98
CA ASP A 124 8.16 -5.73 -10.29
C ASP A 124 6.76 -6.40 -10.32
N LYS A 125 6.66 -7.64 -9.81
CA LYS A 125 5.36 -8.33 -9.63
C LYS A 125 4.38 -7.60 -8.73
N ARG A 126 4.85 -6.69 -7.86
CA ARG A 126 4.02 -5.87 -6.97
C ARG A 126 3.69 -4.50 -7.59
N GLY A 127 4.03 -4.29 -8.86
CA GLY A 127 3.77 -3.04 -9.58
C GLY A 127 4.72 -1.90 -9.19
N ILE A 128 5.86 -2.21 -8.57
CA ILE A 128 6.90 -1.21 -8.32
C ILE A 128 7.70 -1.07 -9.61
N ASP A 129 7.64 0.13 -10.19
CA ASP A 129 8.40 0.45 -11.40
C ASP A 129 9.91 0.46 -11.12
N LEU A 130 10.64 -0.31 -11.90
CA LEU A 130 12.08 -0.50 -11.78
C LEU A 130 12.71 -0.37 -13.15
N ASN A 131 13.84 0.33 -13.23
CA ASN A 131 14.62 0.47 -14.46
C ASN A 131 15.08 -0.89 -15.04
N SER A 132 15.23 -1.91 -14.20
CA SER A 132 15.61 -3.27 -14.60
C SER A 132 15.30 -4.26 -13.47
N VAL A 133 14.93 -5.50 -13.84
CA VAL A 133 14.74 -6.64 -12.92
C VAL A 133 15.99 -7.52 -12.79
N ARG A 134 17.08 -7.14 -13.44
CA ARG A 134 18.36 -7.86 -13.41
C ARG A 134 19.13 -7.60 -12.12
N CYS A 135 20.02 -8.51 -11.77
CA CYS A 135 20.84 -8.47 -10.57
C CYS A 135 21.77 -7.24 -10.55
N PRO A 136 21.76 -6.39 -9.51
CA PRO A 136 22.56 -5.17 -9.46
C PRO A 136 24.06 -5.41 -9.38
N ILE A 137 24.45 -6.62 -8.96
CA ILE A 137 25.84 -6.92 -8.65
C ILE A 137 26.65 -7.06 -9.94
N ARG A 138 26.08 -7.72 -10.97
CA ARG A 138 26.76 -7.95 -12.25
C ARG A 138 25.88 -7.84 -13.50
N ASP A 139 24.59 -7.57 -13.34
CA ASP A 139 23.62 -7.55 -14.43
C ASP A 139 23.57 -8.85 -15.26
N GLU A 140 24.08 -9.98 -14.75
CA GLU A 140 24.22 -11.22 -15.53
C GLU A 140 22.90 -12.01 -15.65
N ALA A 141 22.05 -11.95 -14.62
CA ALA A 141 20.81 -12.72 -14.53
C ALA A 141 19.69 -11.91 -13.84
N LEU A 142 18.45 -12.42 -13.88
CA LEU A 142 17.33 -11.86 -13.12
C LEU A 142 17.60 -11.94 -11.62
N GLU A 143 17.22 -10.89 -10.88
CA GLU A 143 17.34 -10.89 -9.42
C GLU A 143 16.18 -11.70 -8.81
N THR A 144 16.43 -12.99 -8.61
CA THR A 144 15.56 -13.93 -7.88
C THR A 144 16.20 -14.31 -6.54
N GLU A 145 15.44 -14.91 -5.63
CA GLU A 145 15.98 -15.39 -4.34
C GLU A 145 17.07 -16.45 -4.57
N ASP A 146 16.84 -17.36 -5.51
CA ASP A 146 17.76 -18.44 -5.81
C ASP A 146 19.06 -17.87 -6.41
N HIS A 147 18.96 -16.87 -7.29
CA HIS A 147 20.13 -16.16 -7.78
C HIS A 147 20.87 -15.44 -6.66
N LEU A 148 20.20 -14.63 -5.85
CA LEU A 148 20.85 -13.87 -4.77
C LEU A 148 21.51 -14.76 -3.71
N LEU A 149 20.97 -15.95 -3.45
CA LEU A 149 21.46 -16.82 -2.39
C LEU A 149 22.45 -17.88 -2.87
N PHE A 150 22.39 -18.33 -4.12
CA PHE A 150 23.19 -19.47 -4.59
C PHE A 150 23.96 -19.20 -5.87
N TYR A 151 23.35 -18.58 -6.88
CA TYR A 151 23.98 -18.47 -8.20
C TYR A 151 24.76 -17.18 -8.43
N CYS A 152 24.47 -16.14 -7.66
CA CYS A 152 25.15 -14.86 -7.77
C CYS A 152 26.64 -15.03 -7.46
N ASN A 153 27.49 -14.37 -8.23
CA ASN A 153 28.93 -14.38 -8.00
C ASN A 153 29.32 -13.94 -6.58
N LEU A 154 28.59 -12.98 -6.00
CA LEU A 154 28.80 -12.59 -4.61
C LEU A 154 28.44 -13.73 -3.64
N ALA A 155 27.27 -14.35 -3.83
CA ALA A 155 26.83 -15.47 -3.02
C ALA A 155 27.80 -16.65 -3.08
N ASN A 156 28.25 -17.02 -4.28
CA ASN A 156 29.26 -18.05 -4.50
C ASN A 156 30.56 -17.78 -3.75
N LYS A 157 31.04 -16.53 -3.72
CA LYS A 157 32.23 -16.14 -2.95
C LYS A 157 32.01 -16.32 -1.44
N VAL A 158 30.85 -15.88 -0.94
CA VAL A 158 30.49 -16.03 0.48
C VAL A 158 30.43 -17.50 0.87
N TRP A 159 29.73 -18.35 0.09
CA TRP A 159 29.65 -19.78 0.35
C TRP A 159 31.01 -20.46 0.34
N LYS A 160 31.88 -20.12 -0.63
CA LYS A 160 33.25 -20.65 -0.67
C LYS A 160 34.07 -20.28 0.57
N ASN A 161 33.84 -19.11 1.15
CA ASN A 161 34.52 -18.69 2.38
C ASN A 161 33.95 -19.41 3.61
N ILE A 162 32.62 -19.56 3.69
CA ILE A 162 31.96 -20.31 4.78
C ILE A 162 32.40 -21.77 4.78
N LEU A 163 32.45 -22.41 3.62
CA LEU A 163 32.85 -23.83 3.49
C LEU A 163 34.35 -24.07 3.76
N LYS A 164 35.16 -23.01 3.83
CA LYS A 164 36.57 -23.08 4.22
C LYS A 164 36.80 -22.92 5.72
N TRP A 165 35.81 -22.42 6.45
CA TRP A 165 35.89 -22.12 7.88
C TRP A 165 35.67 -23.38 8.71
#